data_AF-A0A7X9J7B1-F1
#
_entry.id   AF-A0A7X9J7B1-F1
#
_cell.length_a   1.000
_cell.length_b   1.000
_cell.length_c   1.000
_cell.angle_alpha   90.00
_cell.angle_beta   90.00
_cell.angle_gamma   90.00
#
_symmetry.space_group_name_H-M   'P 1'
#
loop_
_entity.id
_entity.type
_entity.pdbx_description
1 polymer ?
#
loop_
_entity_poly.entity_id
_entity_poly.type
_entity_poly.pdbx_seq_one_letter_code
_entity_poly.pdbx_strand_id
1 'polypeptide(L)' 'MAEVAYCMKCKKKVEMVKTEEVTMKNGRKALKGKCSVCGTGMYKILGK' A
#
# COMPACT_ATOMS: atom_id res chain seq x y z
N MET A 1 7.88 -0.49 10.20
CA MET A 1 8.48 -0.57 8.84
C MET A 1 7.60 0.24 7.91
N ALA A 2 7.99 1.47 7.60
CA ALA A 2 7.28 2.29 6.62
C ALA A 2 7.59 1.71 5.23
N GLU A 3 6.60 1.11 4.57
CA GLU A 3 6.79 0.66 3.20
C GLU A 3 6.75 1.88 2.28
N VAL A 4 7.88 2.19 1.66
CA VAL A 4 7.98 3.26 0.68
C VAL A 4 7.45 2.74 -0.66
N ALA A 5 6.32 3.28 -1.13
CA ALA A 5 5.74 2.97 -2.42
C ALA A 5 5.82 4.16 -3.37
N TYR A 6 5.95 3.90 -4.66
CA TYR A 6 5.90 4.97 -5.65
C TYR A 6 4.46 5.40 -5.88
N CYS A 7 4.14 6.64 -5.53
CA CYS A 7 2.82 7.19 -5.81
C CYS A 7 2.80 7.81 -7.19
N MET A 8 2.02 7.24 -8.12
CA MET A 8 1.86 7.81 -9.46
C MET A 8 1.31 9.24 -9.45
N LYS A 9 0.45 9.59 -8.49
CA LYS A 9 -0.04 10.98 -8.36
C LYS A 9 1.06 11.95 -7.92
N CYS A 10 1.92 11.51 -7.00
CA CYS A 10 3.00 12.36 -6.50
C CYS A 10 4.28 12.23 -7.33
N LYS A 11 4.32 11.31 -8.30
CA LYS A 11 5.49 10.92 -9.11
C LYS A 11 6.78 10.77 -8.28
N LYS A 12 6.63 10.30 -7.04
CA LYS A 12 7.73 10.16 -6.09
C LYS A 12 7.50 8.97 -5.18
N LYS A 13 8.60 8.45 -4.64
CA LYS A 13 8.58 7.42 -3.60
C LYS A 13 8.11 8.07 -2.30
N VAL A 14 7.01 7.57 -1.76
CA VAL A 14 6.35 8.10 -0.57
C VAL A 14 6.04 6.96 0.38
N GLU A 15 6.03 7.27 1.66
CA GLU A 15 5.71 6.28 2.68
C GLU A 15 4.22 5.93 2.62
N MET A 16 3.93 4.64 2.70
CA MET A 16 2.59 4.14 2.95
C MET A 16 2.29 4.22 4.44
N VAL A 17 1.27 4.99 4.78
CA VAL A 17 0.72 5.14 6.13
C VAL A 17 -0.55 4.30 6.26
N LYS A 18 -0.85 3.84 7.47
CA LYS A 18 -1.98 2.93 7.74
C LYS A 18 -1.92 1.66 6.88
N THR A 19 -0.75 1.02 6.85
CA THR A 19 -0.58 -0.29 6.21
C THR A 19 -1.21 -1.37 7.08
N GLU A 20 -2.20 -2.06 6.53
CA GLU A 20 -2.97 -3.13 7.16
C GLU A 20 -2.91 -4.37 6.26
N GLU A 21 -2.57 -5.51 6.83
CA GLU A 21 -2.67 -6.78 6.12
C GLU A 21 -4.14 -7.19 5.99
N VAL A 22 -4.60 -7.32 4.75
CA VAL A 22 -5.93 -7.78 4.40
C VAL A 22 -5.82 -9.05 3.58
N THR A 23 -6.53 -10.09 4.01
CA THR A 23 -6.65 -11.34 3.25
C THR A 23 -7.78 -11.16 2.23
N MET A 24 -7.43 -11.16 0.95
CA MET A 24 -8.42 -11.09 -0.12
C MET A 24 -9.23 -12.39 -0.18
N LYS A 25 -10.46 -12.33 -0.70
CA LYS A 25 -11.37 -13.49 -0.83
C LYS A 25 -10.77 -14.67 -1.62
N ASN A 26 -9.71 -14.42 -2.39
CA ASN A 26 -9.01 -15.43 -3.19
C ASN A 26 -7.86 -16.11 -2.41
N GLY A 27 -7.82 -15.97 -1.08
CA GLY A 27 -6.80 -16.57 -0.21
C GLY A 27 -5.42 -15.89 -0.25
N ARG A 28 -5.28 -14.79 -1.01
CA ARG A 28 -4.01 -14.03 -1.11
C ARG A 28 -3.95 -12.94 -0.05
N LYS A 29 -2.82 -12.82 0.63
CA LYS A 29 -2.54 -11.67 1.49
C LYS A 29 -2.27 -10.44 0.63
N ALA A 30 -2.75 -9.30 1.07
CA ALA A 30 -2.43 -8.02 0.49
C ALA A 30 -2.21 -7.02 1.63
N LEU A 31 -1.23 -6.14 1.48
CA LEU A 31 -1.06 -4.98 2.33
C LEU A 31 -1.89 -3.85 1.75
N LYS A 32 -2.86 -3.35 2.51
CA LYS A 32 -3.64 -2.16 2.19
C LYS A 32 -3.03 -0.98 2.93
N GLY A 33 -2.59 0.05 2.23
CA GLY A 33 -2.06 1.28 2.81
C GLY A 33 -2.69 2.53 2.23
N LYS A 34 -2.26 3.69 2.71
CA LYS A 34 -2.56 4.99 2.11
C LYS A 34 -1.26 5.73 1.85
N CYS A 35 -1.21 6.48 0.75
CA CYS A 35 -0.12 7.42 0.50
C CYS A 35 -0.13 8.54 1.56
N SER A 36 1.00 8.77 2.23
CA SER A 36 1.20 9.86 3.21
C SER A 36 1.01 11.26 2.63
N VAL A 37 1.19 11.43 1.31
CA VAL A 37 1.18 12.75 0.66
C VAL A 37 -0.18 13.09 0.05
N CYS A 38 -0.79 12.15 -0.67
CA CYS A 38 -2.05 12.41 -1.40
C CYS A 38 -3.25 11.63 -0.84
N GLY A 39 -3.06 10.85 0.23
CA GLY A 39 -4.11 10.06 0.87
C GLY A 39 -4.68 8.92 0.01
N THR A 40 -4.16 8.73 -1.21
CA THR A 40 -4.67 7.71 -2.14
C THR A 40 -4.40 6.32 -1.58
N GLY A 41 -5.45 5.48 -1.57
CA GLY A 41 -5.34 4.09 -1.15
C GLY A 41 -4.41 3.32 -2.06
N MET A 42 -3.44 2.65 -1.47
CA MET A 42 -2.47 1.79 -2.14
C MET A 42 -2.69 0.36 -1.67
N TYR A 43 -2.55 -0.59 -2.59
CA TYR A 43 -2.59 -2.01 -2.25
C TYR A 43 -1.33 -2.66 -2.80
N LYS A 44 -0.58 -3.34 -1.93
CA LYS A 44 0.57 -4.16 -2.29
C LYS A 44 0.19 -5.60 -2.07
N ILE A 45 0.05 -6.37 -3.13
CA ILE A 45 -0.31 -7.79 -3.02
C ILE A 45 0.89 -8.53 -2.43
N LEU A 46 0.72 -9.12 -1.24
CA LEU A 46 1.68 -10.00 -0.60
C LEU A 46 1.39 -11.42 -1.11
N GLY A 47 1.62 -11.61 -2.41
CA GLY A 47 1.35 -12.87 -3.09
C GLY A 47 2.51 -13.83 -2.91
N LYS A 48 2.38 -14.74 -1.93
CA LYS A 48 3.38 -15.75 -1.51
C LYS A 48 4.65 -15.20 -0.87
#